data_AF-A0ABC8Y5N2-F1
#
_entry.id   AF-A0ABC8Y5N2-F1
#
_cell.length_a   1.000
_cell.length_b   1.000
_cell.length_c   1.000
_cell.angle_alpha   90.00
_cell.angle_beta   90.00
_cell.angle_gamma   90.00
#
_symmetry.space_group_name_H-M   'P 1'
#
loop_
_entity.id
_entity.type
_entity.pdbx_description
1 polymer ?
#
loop_
_entity_poly.entity_id
_entity_poly.type
_entity_poly.pdbx_seq_one_letter_code
_entity_poly.pdbx_strand_id
1 'polypeptide(L)'
;MAVSIEFTKEYGYVVLVLVAYAFLNFWMSFQVGKARRKYKVFYPTMYAIESENKDAKLFNCVQRGHQNSLEMMPMFFVMLLLGGLQHPTIAAGLGVLYTVARFFYFKGYATGVPDNRLKIGGLNFLAVFGLIICTASFGINLLIRETL
;
A
#
# COMPACT_ATOMS: atom_id res chain seq x y z
N MET A 1 -0.01 32.23 -19.04
CA MET A 1 0.65 31.19 -19.87
C MET A 1 0.13 29.84 -19.41
N ALA A 2 -0.37 29.01 -20.32
CA ALA A 2 -0.68 27.62 -20.02
C ALA A 2 0.62 26.81 -20.14
N VAL A 3 0.96 26.05 -19.09
CA VAL A 3 2.09 25.10 -19.13
C VAL A 3 1.49 23.72 -19.42
N SER A 4 1.85 23.12 -20.55
CA SER A 4 1.48 21.74 -20.87
C SER A 4 2.48 20.78 -20.23
N ILE A 5 1.97 19.83 -19.44
CA ILE A 5 2.78 18.72 -18.89
C ILE A 5 2.61 17.55 -19.84
N GLU A 6 3.67 17.22 -20.59
CA GLU A 6 3.70 16.03 -21.43
C GLU A 6 4.27 14.85 -20.64
N PHE A 7 3.51 13.76 -20.58
CA PHE A 7 3.95 12.52 -19.93
C PHE A 7 4.56 11.56 -20.96
N THR A 8 5.59 10.84 -20.54
CA THR A 8 6.10 9.71 -21.33
C THR A 8 5.09 8.57 -21.29
N LYS A 9 5.11 7.69 -22.31
CA LYS A 9 4.16 6.56 -22.41
C LYS A 9 4.27 5.62 -21.20
N GLU A 10 5.47 5.50 -20.65
CA GLU A 10 5.80 4.63 -19.51
C GLU A 10 5.13 5.08 -18.22
N TYR A 11 4.74 6.37 -18.10
CA TYR A 11 3.98 6.85 -16.95
C TYR A 11 2.61 6.15 -16.84
N GLY A 12 2.08 5.61 -17.94
CA GLY A 12 0.90 4.74 -17.93
C GLY A 12 1.05 3.54 -16.98
N TYR A 13 2.26 2.98 -16.83
CA TYR A 13 2.50 1.88 -15.89
C TYR A 13 2.32 2.34 -14.43
N VAL A 14 2.75 3.54 -14.08
CA VAL A 14 2.57 4.13 -12.74
C VAL A 14 1.09 4.20 -12.39
N VAL A 15 0.27 4.69 -13.34
CA VAL A 15 -1.19 4.80 -13.18
C VAL A 15 -1.83 3.42 -13.03
N LEU A 16 -1.46 2.46 -13.87
CA LEU A 16 -1.99 1.09 -13.78
C LEU A 16 -1.65 0.41 -12.45
N VAL A 17 -0.45 0.67 -11.91
CA VAL A 17 -0.05 0.17 -10.59
C VAL A 17 -0.88 0.79 -9.47
N LEU A 18 -1.17 2.10 -9.55
CA LEU A 18 -2.09 2.76 -8.62
C LEU A 18 -3.47 2.10 -8.64
N VAL A 19 -4.02 1.86 -9.85
CA VAL A 19 -5.32 1.18 -10.03
C VAL A 19 -5.27 -0.24 -9.46
N ALA A 20 -4.21 -1.00 -9.71
CA ALA A 20 -4.03 -2.35 -9.18
C ALA A 20 -4.02 -2.35 -7.64
N TYR A 21 -3.34 -1.38 -7.00
CA TYR A 21 -3.37 -1.25 -5.55
C TYR A 21 -4.75 -0.90 -5.00
N ALA A 22 -5.52 -0.05 -5.70
CA ALA A 22 -6.89 0.26 -5.30
C ALA A 22 -7.77 -1.00 -5.28
N PHE A 23 -7.68 -1.86 -6.32
CA PHE A 23 -8.37 -3.15 -6.32
C PHE A 23 -7.90 -4.08 -5.19
N LEU A 24 -6.61 -4.10 -4.88
CA LEU A 24 -6.08 -4.85 -3.73
C LEU A 24 -6.69 -4.34 -2.40
N ASN A 25 -6.84 -3.02 -2.24
CA ASN A 25 -7.45 -2.42 -1.06
C ASN A 25 -8.94 -2.82 -0.94
N PHE A 26 -9.71 -2.76 -2.03
CA PHE A 26 -11.09 -3.27 -2.04
C PHE A 26 -11.17 -4.75 -1.68
N TRP A 27 -10.24 -5.56 -2.18
CA TRP A 27 -10.16 -6.97 -1.82
C TRP A 27 -9.91 -7.16 -0.31
N MET A 28 -8.97 -6.42 0.29
CA MET A 28 -8.74 -6.47 1.74
C MET A 28 -9.98 -6.06 2.55
N SER A 29 -10.68 -5.01 2.11
CA SER A 29 -11.95 -4.57 2.72
C SER A 29 -13.01 -5.69 2.69
N PHE A 30 -13.14 -6.40 1.57
CA PHE A 30 -14.04 -7.54 1.46
C PHE A 30 -13.63 -8.70 2.38
N GLN A 31 -12.33 -8.96 2.54
CA GLN A 31 -11.85 -9.98 3.49
C GLN A 31 -12.18 -9.61 4.94
N VAL A 32 -12.08 -8.34 5.32
CA VAL A 32 -12.54 -7.85 6.62
C VAL A 32 -14.05 -8.08 6.77
N GLY A 33 -14.85 -7.76 5.76
CA GLY A 33 -16.30 -8.01 5.77
C GLY A 33 -16.65 -9.50 5.96
N LYS A 34 -15.92 -10.39 5.28
CA LYS A 34 -16.02 -11.85 5.48
C LYS A 34 -15.64 -12.26 6.90
N ALA A 35 -14.55 -11.71 7.44
CA ALA A 35 -14.09 -12.01 8.80
C ALA A 35 -15.10 -11.54 9.86
N ARG A 36 -15.72 -10.36 9.68
CA ARG A 36 -16.79 -9.87 10.57
C ARG A 36 -17.94 -10.86 10.68
N ARG A 37 -18.42 -11.38 9.54
CA ARG A 37 -19.48 -12.39 9.50
C ARG A 37 -19.03 -13.70 10.14
N LYS A 38 -17.81 -14.16 9.83
CA LYS A 38 -17.26 -15.42 10.33
C LYS A 38 -17.09 -15.43 11.85
N TYR A 39 -16.52 -14.36 12.41
CA TYR A 39 -16.19 -14.25 13.83
C TYR A 39 -17.25 -13.51 14.65
N LYS A 40 -18.42 -13.22 14.03
CA LYS A 40 -19.57 -12.55 14.66
C LYS A 40 -19.23 -11.19 15.30
N VAL A 41 -18.40 -10.40 14.63
CA VAL A 41 -18.01 -9.05 15.06
C VAL A 41 -18.82 -8.01 14.27
N PHE A 42 -19.94 -7.60 14.86
CA PHE A 42 -20.88 -6.66 14.24
C PHE A 42 -20.39 -5.21 14.35
N TYR A 43 -20.89 -4.36 13.46
CA TYR A 43 -20.67 -2.91 13.55
C TYR A 43 -21.36 -2.35 14.80
N PRO A 44 -20.82 -1.31 15.46
CA PRO A 44 -19.67 -0.48 15.06
C PRO A 44 -18.31 -0.99 15.56
N THR A 45 -18.23 -2.17 16.17
CA THR A 45 -17.02 -2.67 16.83
C THR A 45 -15.84 -2.77 15.86
N MET A 46 -14.76 -2.04 16.16
CA MET A 46 -13.56 -2.02 15.31
C MET A 46 -12.69 -3.25 15.55
N TYR A 47 -12.35 -3.52 16.81
CA TYR A 47 -11.60 -4.68 17.27
C TYR A 47 -12.45 -5.48 18.25
N ALA A 48 -12.40 -6.81 18.13
CA ALA A 48 -13.05 -7.71 19.07
C ALA A 48 -12.27 -7.76 20.39
N ILE A 49 -13.00 -7.82 21.50
CA ILE A 49 -12.44 -7.93 22.84
C ILE A 49 -12.10 -9.41 23.11
N GLU A 50 -10.85 -9.69 23.48
CA GLU A 50 -10.37 -11.07 23.64
C GLU A 50 -11.06 -11.83 24.77
N SER A 51 -11.53 -11.15 25.82
CA SER A 51 -12.30 -11.77 26.89
C SER A 51 -13.72 -12.18 26.46
N GLU A 52 -14.27 -11.57 25.42
CA GLU A 52 -15.66 -11.79 24.97
C GLU A 52 -15.74 -12.73 23.77
N ASN A 53 -14.65 -12.88 23.01
CA ASN A 53 -14.62 -13.68 21.80
C ASN A 53 -13.32 -14.47 21.68
N LYS A 54 -13.44 -15.80 21.69
CA LYS A 54 -12.30 -16.73 21.56
C LYS A 54 -11.53 -16.55 20.24
N ASP A 55 -12.21 -16.07 19.20
CA ASP A 55 -11.64 -15.80 17.88
C ASP A 55 -11.25 -14.32 17.68
N ALA A 56 -11.28 -13.51 18.74
CA ALA A 56 -10.98 -12.08 18.67
C ALA A 56 -9.63 -11.81 18.00
N LYS A 57 -8.60 -12.57 18.38
CA LYS A 57 -7.25 -12.42 17.80
C LYS A 57 -7.23 -12.64 16.30
N LEU A 58 -7.96 -13.63 15.79
CA LEU A 58 -8.05 -13.93 14.36
C LEU A 58 -8.70 -12.78 13.60
N PHE A 59 -9.84 -12.28 14.12
CA PHE A 59 -10.52 -11.12 13.55
C PHE A 59 -9.63 -9.87 13.59
N ASN A 60 -9.04 -9.57 14.75
CA ASN A 60 -8.21 -8.40 14.98
C ASN A 60 -6.98 -8.39 14.07
N CYS A 61 -6.38 -9.55 13.78
CA CYS A 61 -5.28 -9.63 12.84
C CYS A 61 -5.70 -9.30 11.40
N VAL A 62 -6.86 -9.79 10.94
CA VAL A 62 -7.40 -9.43 9.60
C VAL A 62 -7.71 -7.93 9.53
N GLN A 63 -8.40 -7.40 10.54
CA GLN A 63 -8.72 -5.97 10.64
C GLN A 63 -7.46 -5.10 10.64
N ARG A 64 -6.46 -5.46 11.47
CA ARG A 64 -5.20 -4.72 11.59
C ARG A 64 -4.41 -4.74 10.28
N GLY A 65 -4.36 -5.88 9.59
CA GLY A 65 -3.69 -6.01 8.30
C GLY A 65 -4.23 -5.04 7.24
N HIS A 66 -5.56 -4.91 7.16
CA HIS A 66 -6.18 -3.95 6.24
C HIS A 66 -5.94 -2.51 6.70
N GLN A 67 -6.16 -2.23 8.00
CA GLN A 67 -5.97 -0.88 8.56
C GLN A 67 -4.53 -0.37 8.36
N ASN A 68 -3.52 -1.20 8.55
CA ASN A 68 -2.13 -0.80 8.30
C ASN A 68 -1.88 -0.46 6.82
N SER A 69 -2.55 -1.15 5.92
CA SER A 69 -2.46 -0.87 4.49
C SER A 69 -3.17 0.44 4.12
N LEU A 70 -4.23 0.83 4.83
CA LEU A 70 -4.88 2.14 4.73
C LEU A 70 -4.00 3.26 5.29
N GLU A 71 -3.36 3.06 6.44
CA GLU A 71 -2.43 4.03 7.05
C GLU A 71 -1.27 4.40 6.10
N MET A 72 -0.79 3.42 5.33
CA MET A 72 0.37 3.59 4.44
C MET A 72 0.00 3.95 3.00
N MET A 73 -1.27 3.82 2.62
CA MET A 73 -1.74 4.07 1.24
C MET A 73 -1.49 5.52 0.79
N PRO A 74 -1.78 6.58 1.58
CA PRO A 74 -1.54 7.96 1.14
C PRO A 74 -0.08 8.22 0.82
N MET A 75 0.84 7.82 1.72
CA MET A 75 2.28 7.97 1.49
C MET A 75 2.70 7.20 0.23
N PHE A 76 2.28 5.95 0.09
CA PHE A 76 2.61 5.13 -1.08
C PHE A 76 2.14 5.79 -2.39
N PHE A 77 0.90 6.27 -2.45
CA PHE A 77 0.36 6.92 -3.65
C PHE A 77 1.11 8.19 -4.01
N VAL A 78 1.40 9.05 -3.04
CA VAL A 78 2.13 10.30 -3.28
C VAL A 78 3.55 9.99 -3.79
N MET A 79 4.26 9.06 -3.15
CA MET A 79 5.63 8.71 -3.58
C MET A 79 5.65 8.01 -4.95
N LEU A 80 4.67 7.14 -5.23
CA LEU A 80 4.54 6.48 -6.53
C LEU A 80 4.28 7.49 -7.66
N LEU A 81 3.31 8.39 -7.47
CA LEU A 81 2.90 9.35 -8.48
C LEU A 81 3.98 10.39 -8.74
N LEU A 82 4.56 10.98 -7.69
CA LEU A 82 5.60 12.01 -7.82
C LEU A 82 6.93 11.42 -8.28
N GLY A 83 7.39 10.34 -7.65
CA GLY A 83 8.62 9.67 -8.06
C GLY A 83 8.54 9.15 -9.50
N GLY A 84 7.35 8.74 -9.94
CA GLY A 84 7.10 8.33 -11.32
C GLY A 84 7.21 9.44 -12.35
N LEU A 85 7.08 10.72 -11.97
CA LEU A 85 7.14 11.85 -12.92
C LEU A 85 8.51 11.93 -13.61
N GLN A 86 9.57 11.65 -12.85
CA GLN A 86 10.93 11.58 -13.39
C GLN A 86 11.38 10.15 -13.67
N HIS A 87 10.94 9.17 -12.85
CA HIS A 87 11.43 7.78 -12.90
C HIS A 87 10.28 6.79 -13.14
N PRO A 88 9.54 6.87 -14.27
CA PRO A 88 8.28 6.15 -14.45
C PRO A 88 8.42 4.63 -14.38
N THR A 89 9.44 4.06 -15.04
CA THR A 89 9.66 2.59 -15.07
C THR A 89 10.11 2.05 -13.72
N ILE A 90 11.02 2.74 -13.03
CA ILE A 90 11.52 2.36 -11.70
C ILE A 90 10.40 2.47 -10.67
N ALA A 91 9.67 3.58 -10.66
CA ALA A 91 8.56 3.80 -9.75
C ALA A 91 7.44 2.75 -9.96
N ALA A 92 7.11 2.43 -11.22
CA ALA A 92 6.16 1.37 -11.51
C ALA A 92 6.64 0.00 -11.00
N GLY A 93 7.90 -0.38 -11.24
CA GLY A 93 8.46 -1.64 -10.75
C GLY A 93 8.44 -1.75 -9.22
N LEU A 94 8.84 -0.69 -8.52
CA LEU A 94 8.76 -0.61 -7.06
C LEU A 94 7.31 -0.63 -6.57
N GLY A 95 6.39 0.01 -7.27
CA GLY A 95 4.97 0.00 -6.95
C GLY A 95 4.32 -1.38 -7.11
N VAL A 96 4.70 -2.15 -8.14
CA VAL A 96 4.31 -3.57 -8.29
C VAL A 96 4.83 -4.38 -7.10
N LEU A 97 6.13 -4.23 -6.79
CA LEU A 97 6.75 -4.91 -5.66
C LEU A 97 6.02 -4.60 -4.35
N TYR A 98 5.71 -3.33 -4.08
CA TYR A 98 4.95 -2.90 -2.91
C TYR A 98 3.56 -3.54 -2.87
N THR A 99 2.84 -3.53 -4.00
CA THR A 99 1.48 -4.08 -4.11
C THR A 99 1.47 -5.58 -3.83
N VAL A 100 2.41 -6.34 -4.40
CA VAL A 100 2.55 -7.78 -4.16
C VAL A 100 2.98 -8.05 -2.71
N ALA A 101 3.95 -7.30 -2.18
CA ALA A 101 4.36 -7.42 -0.79
C ALA A 101 3.19 -7.15 0.17
N ARG A 102 2.33 -6.17 -0.14
CA ARG A 102 1.13 -5.85 0.64
C ARG A 102 0.09 -6.96 0.64
N PHE A 103 -0.10 -7.64 -0.48
CA PHE A 103 -0.94 -8.83 -0.54
C PHE A 103 -0.43 -9.90 0.43
N PHE A 104 0.86 -10.21 0.41
CA PHE A 104 1.46 -11.20 1.32
C PHE A 104 1.48 -10.73 2.77
N TYR A 105 1.70 -9.44 3.02
CA TYR A 105 1.64 -8.84 4.35
C TYR A 105 0.26 -9.04 4.99
N PHE A 106 -0.80 -8.72 4.24
CA PHE A 106 -2.19 -8.93 4.68
C PHE A 106 -2.49 -10.42 4.91
N LYS A 107 -2.11 -11.29 3.96
CA LYS A 107 -2.29 -12.74 4.10
C LYS A 107 -1.54 -13.30 5.31
N GLY A 108 -0.34 -12.81 5.59
CA GLY A 108 0.46 -13.16 6.76
C GLY A 108 -0.26 -12.76 8.05
N TYR A 109 -0.77 -11.53 8.14
CA TYR A 109 -1.60 -11.11 9.26
C TYR A 109 -2.84 -12.00 9.42
N ALA A 110 -3.54 -12.30 8.32
CA ALA A 110 -4.76 -13.10 8.34
C ALA A 110 -4.59 -14.55 8.85
N THR A 111 -3.36 -15.02 9.10
CA THR A 111 -3.08 -16.30 9.78
C THR A 111 -3.36 -16.26 11.29
N GLY A 112 -3.57 -15.09 11.89
CA GLY A 112 -3.73 -14.93 13.34
C GLY A 112 -2.41 -14.85 14.11
N VAL A 113 -1.28 -15.01 13.42
CA VAL A 113 0.07 -14.83 13.97
C VAL A 113 0.66 -13.57 13.34
N PRO A 114 0.69 -12.43 14.06
CA PRO A 114 1.13 -11.15 13.50
C PRO A 114 2.48 -11.22 12.82
N ASP A 115 3.44 -11.98 13.33
CA ASP A 115 4.82 -11.99 12.80
C ASP A 115 4.93 -12.61 11.40
N ASN A 116 3.95 -13.41 10.99
CA ASN A 116 3.88 -13.91 9.62
C ASN A 116 3.72 -12.79 8.58
N ARG A 117 3.30 -11.57 8.98
CA ARG A 117 3.19 -10.42 8.08
C ARG A 117 4.51 -10.04 7.40
N LEU A 118 5.65 -10.28 8.08
CA LEU A 118 6.96 -9.83 7.61
C LEU A 118 7.70 -10.86 6.76
N LYS A 119 7.33 -12.14 6.81
CA LYS A 119 8.04 -13.23 6.12
C LYS A 119 8.29 -12.94 4.64
N ILE A 120 7.24 -12.56 3.93
CA ILE A 120 7.31 -12.10 2.52
C ILE A 120 6.92 -10.63 2.45
N GLY A 121 5.95 -10.19 3.27
CA GLY A 121 5.43 -8.83 3.26
C GLY A 121 6.45 -7.77 3.69
N GLY A 122 7.57 -8.13 4.31
CA GLY A 122 8.66 -7.21 4.65
C GLY A 122 9.39 -6.60 3.45
N LEU A 123 9.21 -7.16 2.24
CA LEU A 123 9.72 -6.57 1.01
C LEU A 123 9.08 -5.20 0.70
N ASN A 124 7.97 -4.87 1.36
CA ASN A 124 7.33 -3.56 1.25
C ASN A 124 8.27 -2.40 1.64
N PHE A 125 9.17 -2.59 2.60
CA PHE A 125 10.10 -1.57 3.05
C PHE A 125 11.06 -1.16 1.94
N LEU A 126 11.63 -2.14 1.24
CA LEU A 126 12.53 -1.90 0.10
C LEU A 126 11.82 -1.07 -0.98
N ALA A 127 10.57 -1.41 -1.30
CA ALA A 127 9.78 -0.69 -2.28
C ALA A 127 9.51 0.77 -1.86
N VAL A 128 9.10 0.99 -0.60
CA VAL A 128 8.82 2.35 -0.08
C VAL A 128 10.08 3.19 -0.05
N PHE A 129 11.20 2.66 0.44
CA PHE A 129 12.47 3.39 0.45
C PHE A 129 12.93 3.75 -0.97
N GLY A 130 12.79 2.83 -1.93
CA GLY A 130 13.06 3.13 -3.34
C GLY A 130 12.19 4.27 -3.88
N LEU A 131 10.89 4.26 -3.59
CA LEU A 131 9.97 5.32 -4.06
C LEU A 131 10.26 6.69 -3.40
N ILE A 132 10.68 6.69 -2.14
CA ILE A 132 11.16 7.91 -1.46
C ILE A 132 12.39 8.47 -2.19
N ILE A 133 13.35 7.61 -2.55
CA ILE A 133 14.54 8.03 -3.30
C ILE A 133 14.15 8.58 -4.69
N CYS A 134 13.24 7.92 -5.42
CA CYS A 134 12.74 8.44 -6.70
C CYS A 134 12.10 9.83 -6.55
N THR A 135 11.30 10.02 -5.50
CA THR A 135 10.62 11.29 -5.23
C THR A 135 11.60 12.38 -4.79
N ALA A 136 12.58 12.05 -3.95
CA ALA A 136 13.63 12.97 -3.55
C ALA A 136 14.49 13.40 -4.75
N SER A 137 14.84 12.45 -5.63
CA SER A 137 15.54 12.73 -6.88
C SER A 137 14.74 13.69 -7.77
N PHE A 138 13.42 13.53 -7.85
CA PHE A 138 12.53 14.47 -8.54
C PHE A 138 12.59 15.88 -7.94
N GLY A 139 12.41 16.00 -6.64
CA GLY A 139 12.49 17.31 -5.96
C GLY A 139 13.83 18.00 -6.11
N ILE A 140 14.94 17.28 -5.99
CA ILE A 140 16.30 17.82 -6.17
C ILE A 140 16.51 18.29 -7.61
N ASN A 141 16.06 17.51 -8.61
CA ASN A 141 16.22 17.88 -10.01
C ASN A 141 15.49 19.18 -10.33
N LEU A 142 14.29 19.39 -9.78
CA LEU A 142 13.55 20.65 -9.95
C LEU A 142 14.35 21.87 -9.46
N LEU A 143 14.99 21.78 -8.29
CA LEU A 143 15.79 22.88 -7.74
C LEU A 143 17.04 23.17 -8.58
N ILE A 144 17.73 22.13 -9.05
CA ILE A 144 18.95 22.30 -9.85
C ILE A 144 18.62 22.83 -11.25
N ARG A 145 17.49 22.42 -11.83
CA ARG A 145 17.10 22.82 -13.18
C ARG A 145 16.65 24.28 -13.28
N GLU A 146 16.20 24.88 -12.17
CA GLU A 146 15.89 26.32 -12.12
C GLU A 146 17.13 27.22 -11.93
N THR A 147 18.30 26.63 -11.65
CA THR A 147 19.55 27.38 -11.39
C THR A 147 20.54 27.40 -12.56
N LEU A 148 20.22 26.73 -13.68
CA LEU A 148 21.00 26.70 -14.93
C LEU A 148 20.18 27.29 -16.08
#